data_AF-A0A0X3BHM8-F1
#
_entry.id   AF-A0A0X3BHM8-F1
#
_cell.length_a   1.000
_cell.length_b   1.000
_cell.length_c   1.000
_cell.angle_alpha   90.00
_cell.angle_beta   90.00
_cell.angle_gamma   90.00
#
_symmetry.space_group_name_H-M   'P 1'
#
loop_
_entity.id
_entity.type
_entity.pdbx_description
1 polymer ?
#
loop_
_entity_poly.entity_id
_entity_poly.type
_entity_poly.pdbx_seq_one_letter_code
_entity_poly.pdbx_strand_id
1 'polypeptide(L)'
;MSPSSDFKRVIAESPYVFIIGVAGDSGSGKTTFTRAIRAIFGKDLVSTITIDDYHRYDRQERKELGITPLVPEANRFDLLEEHLEDLKAGKSIQKPVYNHDNGKFDPPVPFSPTKILIVEGLHPFITEKLRDLIDFKLYVDPDPGVKRAWKIKRDVEQRGYSPEAVIAEMEERKPDYERYIAPQRGFADAVIRIGFSKYGREASENRNVYHVTLCQNEIDRSIRNVDLSIDLFPIFSLAQRDFMVEFTTEDVEGRAMGALTFDGELNYTVVRKLERNIEIQTQVQPINLVKNGAYLTAGGIAQLILAWRIINRRIAIESAPGVAGGE
;
A
#
# COMPACT_ATOMS: atom_id res chain seq x y z
N MET A 1 -26.36 18.22 17.07
CA MET A 1 -25.23 17.78 16.24
C MET A 1 -24.62 16.57 16.94
N SER A 2 -24.80 15.35 16.42
CA SER A 2 -24.16 14.17 17.01
C SER A 2 -22.65 14.30 16.87
N PRO A 3 -21.83 13.80 17.82
CA PRO A 3 -20.39 13.92 17.71
C PRO A 3 -19.95 13.19 16.45
N SER A 4 -19.25 13.89 15.56
CA SER A 4 -18.63 13.29 14.37
C SER A 4 -17.87 12.04 14.82
N SER A 5 -18.02 10.94 14.09
CA SER A 5 -17.22 9.73 14.28
C SER A 5 -15.74 10.12 14.23
N ASP A 6 -15.10 10.21 15.40
CA ASP A 6 -13.68 10.48 15.55
C ASP A 6 -12.95 9.15 15.39
N PHE A 7 -12.37 8.91 14.22
CA PHE A 7 -11.64 7.69 13.90
C PHE A 7 -10.61 7.33 14.97
N LYS A 8 -9.90 8.30 15.54
CA LYS A 8 -8.92 8.03 16.59
C LYS A 8 -9.58 7.52 17.87
N ARG A 9 -10.72 8.10 18.27
CA ARG A 9 -11.51 7.61 19.41
C ARG A 9 -12.02 6.18 19.17
N VAL A 10 -12.61 5.95 18.00
CA VAL A 10 -13.12 4.63 17.57
C VAL A 10 -12.03 3.56 17.64
N ILE A 11 -10.82 3.89 17.22
CA ILE A 11 -9.67 2.98 17.29
C ILE A 11 -9.15 2.80 18.72
N ALA A 12 -9.12 3.86 19.52
CA ALA A 12 -8.59 3.81 20.88
C ALA A 12 -9.43 2.89 21.78
N GLU A 13 -10.75 2.92 21.63
CA GLU A 13 -11.71 2.17 22.45
C GLU A 13 -11.85 0.69 22.03
N SER A 14 -11.44 0.34 20.80
CA SER A 14 -11.58 -1.02 20.26
C SER A 14 -10.32 -1.86 20.46
N PRO A 15 -10.40 -3.09 21.00
CA PRO A 15 -9.27 -4.01 21.07
C PRO A 15 -8.85 -4.55 19.69
N TYR A 16 -9.67 -4.32 18.67
CA TYR A 16 -9.48 -4.85 17.33
C TYR A 16 -8.25 -4.26 16.61
N VAL A 17 -7.38 -5.16 16.14
CA VAL A 17 -6.23 -4.82 15.28
C VAL A 17 -6.66 -4.91 13.83
N PHE A 18 -6.62 -3.78 13.12
CA PHE A 18 -7.00 -3.69 11.71
C PHE A 18 -5.79 -4.01 10.82
N ILE A 19 -5.87 -5.10 10.06
CA ILE A 19 -4.78 -5.59 9.22
C ILE A 19 -4.96 -5.11 7.78
N ILE A 20 -3.95 -4.42 7.26
CA ILE A 20 -3.84 -3.99 5.87
C ILE A 20 -2.77 -4.84 5.19
N GLY A 21 -3.15 -5.59 4.15
CA GLY A 21 -2.19 -6.29 3.31
C GLY A 21 -1.80 -5.45 2.10
N VAL A 22 -0.51 -5.34 1.82
CA VAL A 22 0.02 -4.58 0.67
C VAL A 22 0.86 -5.52 -0.19
N ALA A 23 0.26 -6.02 -1.27
CA ALA A 23 0.88 -6.94 -2.21
C ALA A 23 1.47 -6.19 -3.42
N GLY A 24 2.40 -6.84 -4.11
CA GLY A 24 3.03 -6.32 -5.33
C GLY A 24 4.47 -6.81 -5.47
N ASP A 25 5.05 -6.66 -6.65
CA ASP A 25 6.39 -7.16 -6.95
C ASP A 25 7.50 -6.39 -6.22
N SER A 26 8.73 -6.91 -6.19
CA SER A 26 9.90 -6.18 -5.74
C SER A 26 10.13 -4.93 -6.59
N GLY A 27 10.35 -3.78 -5.94
CA GLY A 27 10.53 -2.50 -6.64
C GLY A 27 9.25 -1.87 -7.16
N SER A 28 8.06 -2.40 -6.82
CA SER A 28 6.78 -1.83 -7.25
C SER A 28 6.33 -0.57 -6.51
N GLY A 29 7.02 -0.16 -5.44
CA GLY A 29 6.67 1.01 -4.65
C GLY A 29 5.86 0.75 -3.36
N LYS A 30 5.64 -0.52 -2.98
CA LYS A 30 4.96 -0.90 -1.71
C LYS A 30 5.48 -0.15 -0.49
N THR A 31 6.79 -0.17 -0.27
CA THR A 31 7.40 0.50 0.89
C THR A 31 7.21 2.02 0.87
N THR A 32 7.15 2.65 -0.31
CA THR A 32 6.80 4.07 -0.43
C THR A 32 5.37 4.31 0.04
N PHE A 33 4.44 3.45 -0.37
CA PHE A 33 3.05 3.50 0.07
C PHE A 33 2.93 3.27 1.60
N THR A 34 3.54 2.22 2.13
CA THR A 34 3.55 1.92 3.56
C THR A 34 4.10 3.07 4.39
N ARG A 35 5.18 3.71 3.94
CA ARG A 35 5.74 4.91 4.60
C ARG A 35 4.76 6.09 4.58
N ALA A 36 4.03 6.28 3.48
CA ALA A 36 3.04 7.35 3.38
C ALA A 36 1.86 7.14 4.33
N ILE A 37 1.31 5.91 4.39
CA ILE A 37 0.24 5.58 5.34
C ILE A 37 0.73 5.77 6.79
N ARG A 38 1.93 5.29 7.14
CA ARG A 38 2.50 5.53 8.47
C ARG A 38 2.67 7.02 8.81
N ALA A 39 2.98 7.86 7.82
CA ALA A 39 3.08 9.30 8.02
C ALA A 39 1.70 9.95 8.27
N ILE A 40 0.67 9.50 7.56
CA ILE A 40 -0.71 10.03 7.66
C ILE A 40 -1.38 9.64 8.98
N PHE A 41 -1.24 8.38 9.39
CA PHE A 41 -1.88 7.83 10.60
C PHE A 41 -1.03 7.98 11.86
N GLY A 42 0.25 8.32 11.74
CA GLY A 42 1.17 8.44 12.86
C GLY A 42 1.86 7.10 13.20
N LYS A 43 3.11 7.20 13.66
CA LYS A 43 3.97 6.04 13.92
C LYS A 43 3.47 5.15 15.05
N ASP A 44 2.71 5.71 15.99
CA ASP A 44 2.24 5.00 17.19
C ASP A 44 0.99 4.16 16.91
N LEU A 45 0.21 4.52 15.88
CA LEU A 45 -0.98 3.77 15.48
C LEU A 45 -0.71 2.68 14.45
N VAL A 46 0.47 2.73 13.80
CA VAL A 46 0.79 1.85 12.66
C VAL A 46 2.10 1.10 12.86
N SER A 47 1.99 -0.22 12.95
CA SER A 47 3.10 -1.17 12.91
C SER A 47 3.18 -1.83 11.53
N THR A 48 4.34 -2.39 11.20
CA THR A 48 4.58 -2.96 9.87
C THR A 48 5.37 -4.25 9.99
N ILE A 49 4.96 -5.26 9.21
CA ILE A 49 5.68 -6.49 8.97
C ILE A 49 5.98 -6.59 7.48
N THR A 50 7.21 -6.99 7.15
CA THR A 50 7.56 -7.42 5.79
C THR A 50 7.48 -8.94 5.71
N ILE A 51 6.87 -9.49 4.66
CA ILE A 51 6.79 -10.93 4.44
C ILE A 51 8.16 -11.54 4.13
N ASP A 52 9.13 -10.72 3.68
CA ASP A 52 10.49 -11.17 3.42
C ASP A 52 11.16 -11.76 4.69
N ASP A 53 10.74 -11.34 5.89
CA ASP A 53 11.16 -11.93 7.18
C ASP A 53 10.79 -13.42 7.31
N TYR A 54 9.78 -13.86 6.55
CA TYR A 54 9.21 -15.21 6.59
C TYR A 54 9.74 -16.11 5.48
N HIS A 55 10.81 -15.72 4.79
CA HIS A 55 11.53 -16.65 3.91
C HIS A 55 11.92 -17.93 4.68
N ARG A 56 11.87 -19.07 3.98
CA ARG A 56 12.29 -20.39 4.47
C ARG A 56 13.80 -20.59 4.28
N TYR A 57 14.32 -20.07 3.18
CA TYR A 57 15.71 -20.22 2.76
C TYR A 57 16.36 -18.85 2.62
N ASP A 58 17.64 -18.75 2.98
CA ASP A 58 18.44 -17.54 2.79
C ASP A 58 18.83 -17.33 1.32
N ARG A 59 19.58 -16.26 1.02
CA ARG A 59 19.94 -15.94 -0.38
C ARG A 59 20.83 -17.02 -1.02
N GLN A 60 21.73 -17.62 -0.26
CA GLN A 60 22.66 -18.63 -0.77
C GLN A 60 21.94 -19.95 -0.97
N GLU A 61 21.15 -20.40 0.02
CA GLU A 61 20.36 -21.63 -0.06
C GLU A 61 19.41 -21.61 -1.26
N ARG A 62 18.69 -20.50 -1.49
CA ARG A 62 17.82 -20.38 -2.68
C ARG A 62 18.58 -20.51 -3.99
N LYS A 63 19.81 -19.98 -4.07
CA LYS A 63 20.66 -20.09 -5.25
C LYS A 63 21.12 -21.53 -5.48
N GLU A 64 21.49 -22.24 -4.43
CA GLU A 64 21.89 -23.66 -4.50
C GLU A 64 20.73 -24.57 -4.92
N LEU A 65 19.51 -24.23 -4.48
CA LEU A 65 18.28 -24.92 -4.88
C LEU A 65 17.76 -24.53 -6.27
N GLY A 66 18.28 -23.46 -6.86
CA GLY A 66 17.80 -22.94 -8.15
C GLY A 66 16.36 -22.42 -8.10
N ILE A 67 15.92 -21.88 -6.96
CA ILE A 67 14.56 -21.33 -6.77
C ILE A 67 14.59 -19.83 -6.51
N THR A 68 13.54 -19.13 -6.92
CA THR A 68 13.38 -17.71 -6.62
C THR A 68 12.66 -17.51 -5.27
N PRO A 69 12.75 -16.34 -4.63
CA PRO A 69 11.93 -16.07 -3.43
C PRO A 69 10.42 -15.96 -3.72
N LEU A 70 10.01 -15.98 -5.00
CA LEU A 70 8.60 -15.85 -5.40
C LEU A 70 7.86 -17.18 -5.34
N VAL A 71 8.56 -18.32 -5.35
CA VAL A 71 7.92 -19.63 -5.23
C VAL A 71 7.37 -19.82 -3.80
N PRO A 72 6.15 -20.38 -3.64
CA PRO A 72 5.55 -20.59 -2.32
C PRO A 72 6.44 -21.37 -1.34
N GLU A 73 7.17 -22.36 -1.84
CA GLU A 73 8.02 -23.26 -1.06
C GLU A 73 9.21 -22.52 -0.43
N ALA A 74 9.61 -21.37 -0.97
CA ALA A 74 10.67 -20.53 -0.42
C ALA A 74 10.22 -19.71 0.80
N ASN A 75 8.98 -19.87 1.26
CA ASN A 75 8.37 -19.05 2.31
C ASN A 75 7.67 -19.91 3.38
N ARG A 76 7.55 -19.35 4.59
CA ARG A 76 6.89 -19.95 5.77
C ARG A 76 5.53 -19.31 6.00
N PHE A 77 4.57 -19.58 5.11
CA PHE A 77 3.22 -19.00 5.20
C PHE A 77 2.44 -19.54 6.39
N ASP A 78 2.69 -20.78 6.79
CA ASP A 78 2.20 -21.39 8.03
C ASP A 78 2.54 -20.53 9.25
N LEU A 79 3.81 -20.13 9.39
CA LEU A 79 4.28 -19.27 10.47
C LEU A 79 3.70 -17.85 10.36
N LEU A 80 3.58 -17.31 9.14
CA LEU A 80 2.97 -15.99 8.93
C LEU A 80 1.49 -15.99 9.34
N GLU A 81 0.74 -17.02 8.98
CA GLU A 81 -0.67 -17.20 9.35
C GLU A 81 -0.83 -17.25 10.87
N GLU A 82 -0.05 -18.09 11.56
CA GLU A 82 -0.04 -18.18 13.02
C GLU A 82 0.26 -16.82 13.66
N HIS A 83 1.31 -16.14 13.19
CA HIS A 83 1.67 -14.83 13.71
C HIS A 83 0.59 -13.77 13.46
N LEU A 84 -0.04 -13.76 12.29
CA LEU A 84 -1.13 -12.81 12.01
C LEU A 84 -2.37 -13.10 12.86
N GLU A 85 -2.69 -14.37 13.16
CA GLU A 85 -3.75 -14.73 14.10
C GLU A 85 -3.48 -14.17 15.50
N ASP A 86 -2.28 -14.41 16.02
CA ASP A 86 -1.89 -13.92 17.35
C ASP A 86 -1.86 -12.39 17.41
N LEU A 87 -1.33 -11.73 16.38
CA LEU A 87 -1.32 -10.27 16.28
C LEU A 87 -2.74 -9.70 16.15
N LYS A 88 -3.63 -10.34 15.40
CA LYS A 88 -5.04 -9.91 15.29
C LYS A 88 -5.76 -10.03 16.63
N ALA A 89 -5.39 -11.02 17.44
CA ALA A 89 -5.85 -11.19 18.82
C ALA A 89 -5.15 -10.26 19.83
N GLY A 90 -4.25 -9.36 19.39
CA GLY A 90 -3.55 -8.41 20.23
C GLY A 90 -2.36 -8.99 21.02
N LYS A 91 -1.93 -10.22 20.72
CA LYS A 91 -0.79 -10.88 21.38
C LYS A 91 0.53 -10.50 20.70
N SER A 92 1.63 -10.56 21.46
CA SER A 92 2.99 -10.37 20.94
C SER A 92 3.55 -11.67 20.35
N ILE A 93 4.46 -11.54 19.39
CA ILE A 93 5.15 -12.66 18.73
C ILE A 93 6.68 -12.51 18.83
N GLN A 94 7.41 -13.57 18.52
CA GLN A 94 8.84 -13.50 18.18
C GLN A 94 9.00 -13.44 16.67
N LYS A 95 9.03 -12.23 16.12
CA LYS A 95 9.04 -12.01 14.68
C LYS A 95 10.41 -12.36 14.10
N PRO A 96 10.50 -13.22 13.07
CA PRO A 96 11.77 -13.46 12.38
C PRO A 96 12.28 -12.17 11.71
N VAL A 97 13.56 -12.16 11.35
CA VAL A 97 14.21 -11.03 10.70
C VAL A 97 15.05 -11.52 9.52
N TYR A 98 14.75 -11.04 8.32
CA TYR A 98 15.58 -11.27 7.14
C TYR A 98 16.40 -10.02 6.81
N ASN A 99 17.72 -10.17 6.80
CA ASN A 99 18.64 -9.08 6.57
C ASN A 99 18.96 -8.96 5.07
N HIS A 100 18.52 -7.87 4.45
CA HIS A 100 18.73 -7.66 3.02
C HIS A 100 20.17 -7.31 2.63
N ASP A 101 21.00 -6.85 3.57
CA ASP A 101 22.38 -6.45 3.30
C ASP A 101 23.25 -7.68 3.04
N ASN A 102 23.15 -8.67 3.92
CA ASN A 102 23.92 -9.93 3.81
C ASN A 102 23.11 -11.10 3.23
N GLY A 103 21.78 -10.98 3.14
CA GLY A 103 20.89 -12.00 2.62
C GLY A 103 20.64 -13.18 3.56
N LYS A 104 20.88 -13.02 4.87
CA LYS A 104 20.77 -14.05 5.92
C LYS A 104 19.67 -13.73 6.95
N PHE A 105 19.40 -14.67 7.83
CA PHE A 105 18.48 -14.47 8.96
C PHE A 105 19.22 -13.95 10.20
N ASP A 106 18.67 -12.89 10.79
CA ASP A 106 19.07 -12.38 12.10
C ASP A 106 18.19 -13.01 13.20
N PRO A 107 18.58 -12.95 14.49
CA PRO A 107 17.75 -13.46 15.58
C PRO A 107 16.34 -12.84 15.59
N PRO A 108 15.29 -13.63 15.89
CA PRO A 108 13.94 -13.10 16.04
C PRO A 108 13.86 -11.98 17.09
N VAL A 109 12.95 -11.03 16.86
CA VAL A 109 12.75 -9.88 17.73
C VAL A 109 11.32 -9.88 18.31
N PRO A 110 11.13 -9.47 19.58
CA PRO A 110 9.80 -9.24 20.12
C PRO A 110 9.03 -8.22 19.28
N PHE A 111 7.80 -8.53 18.92
CA PHE A 111 6.93 -7.63 18.17
C PHE A 111 5.51 -7.67 18.73
N SER A 112 4.96 -6.48 18.98
CA SER A 112 3.56 -6.30 19.39
C SER A 112 2.80 -5.54 18.32
N PRO A 113 1.54 -5.90 18.05
CA PRO A 113 0.73 -5.18 17.09
C PRO A 113 0.37 -3.80 17.66
N THR A 114 0.26 -2.82 16.77
CA THR A 114 -0.46 -1.59 17.07
C THR A 114 -1.89 -1.74 16.57
N LYS A 115 -2.68 -0.66 16.61
CA LYS A 115 -4.08 -0.71 16.18
C LYS A 115 -4.26 -0.91 14.67
N ILE A 116 -3.26 -0.54 13.88
CA ILE A 116 -3.19 -0.80 12.44
C ILE A 116 -1.91 -1.57 12.16
N LEU A 117 -2.05 -2.78 11.63
CA LEU A 117 -0.92 -3.61 11.21
C LEU A 117 -0.85 -3.64 9.68
N ILE A 118 0.23 -3.13 9.11
CA ILE A 118 0.51 -3.28 7.68
C ILE A 118 1.38 -4.52 7.47
N VAL A 119 0.92 -5.44 6.63
CA VAL A 119 1.68 -6.61 6.18
C VAL A 119 2.02 -6.40 4.71
N GLU A 120 3.26 -6.05 4.41
CA GLU A 120 3.71 -5.79 3.03
C GLU A 120 4.62 -6.90 2.51
N GLY A 121 4.51 -7.24 1.23
CA GLY A 121 5.41 -8.23 0.65
C GLY A 121 4.99 -8.74 -0.71
N LEU A 122 5.61 -9.84 -1.11
CA LEU A 122 5.31 -10.56 -2.36
C LEU A 122 4.00 -11.37 -2.26
N HIS A 123 3.69 -11.93 -1.09
CA HIS A 123 2.62 -12.92 -0.91
C HIS A 123 1.53 -12.61 0.14
N PRO A 124 1.09 -11.36 0.39
CA PRO A 124 0.05 -11.12 1.40
C PRO A 124 -1.27 -11.88 1.16
N PHE A 125 -1.60 -12.24 -0.09
CA PHE A 125 -2.89 -12.83 -0.46
C PHE A 125 -2.77 -14.24 -1.06
N ILE A 126 -1.63 -14.92 -0.87
CA ILE A 126 -1.35 -16.18 -1.56
C ILE A 126 -2.20 -17.35 -1.06
N THR A 127 -2.55 -17.38 0.22
CA THR A 127 -3.43 -18.40 0.81
C THR A 127 -4.81 -17.82 1.12
N GLU A 128 -5.82 -18.68 1.26
CA GLU A 128 -7.15 -18.28 1.73
C GLU A 128 -7.11 -17.75 3.16
N LYS A 129 -6.41 -18.45 4.06
CA LYS A 129 -6.31 -18.06 5.46
C LYS A 129 -5.68 -16.66 5.64
N LEU A 130 -4.61 -16.33 4.90
CA LEU A 130 -4.06 -14.97 4.92
C LEU A 130 -5.07 -13.93 4.41
N ARG A 131 -5.84 -14.24 3.36
CA ARG A 131 -6.87 -13.33 2.82
C ARG A 131 -7.99 -13.05 3.82
N ASP A 132 -8.35 -14.03 4.64
CA ASP A 132 -9.39 -13.91 5.68
C ASP A 132 -8.91 -13.11 6.89
N LEU A 133 -7.62 -13.20 7.22
CA LEU A 133 -7.01 -12.42 8.30
C LEU A 133 -6.84 -10.94 7.93
N ILE A 134 -6.84 -10.57 6.65
CA ILE A 134 -6.59 -9.20 6.17
C ILE A 134 -7.91 -8.44 5.91
N ASP A 135 -8.08 -7.32 6.60
CA ASP A 135 -9.31 -6.52 6.58
C ASP A 135 -9.41 -5.55 5.39
N PHE A 136 -8.26 -5.18 4.83
CA PHE A 136 -8.15 -4.38 3.60
C PHE A 136 -6.97 -4.83 2.75
N LYS A 137 -7.25 -5.25 1.51
CA LYS A 137 -6.29 -5.84 0.59
C LYS A 137 -5.94 -4.85 -0.53
N LEU A 138 -4.71 -4.35 -0.52
CA LEU A 138 -4.17 -3.45 -1.52
C LEU A 138 -3.14 -4.16 -2.41
N TYR A 139 -3.23 -3.97 -3.72
CA TYR A 139 -2.23 -4.46 -4.66
C TYR A 139 -1.59 -3.29 -5.44
N VAL A 140 -0.25 -3.23 -5.46
CA VAL A 140 0.51 -2.18 -6.15
C VAL A 140 1.09 -2.76 -7.45
N ASP A 141 0.62 -2.21 -8.57
CA ASP A 141 0.80 -2.77 -9.92
C ASP A 141 1.32 -1.71 -10.91
N PRO A 142 2.58 -1.24 -10.76
CA PRO A 142 3.15 -0.33 -11.74
C PRO A 142 3.36 -1.02 -13.08
N ASP A 143 3.24 -0.25 -14.16
CA ASP A 143 3.52 -0.71 -15.51
C ASP A 143 4.94 -1.31 -15.58
N PRO A 144 5.17 -2.37 -16.38
CA PRO A 144 6.47 -3.02 -16.49
C PRO A 144 7.62 -2.05 -16.77
N GLY A 145 7.39 -1.03 -17.60
CA GLY A 145 8.37 0.01 -17.92
C GLY A 145 8.74 0.88 -16.72
N VAL A 146 7.75 1.29 -15.91
CA VAL A 146 7.97 2.06 -14.68
C VAL A 146 8.69 1.20 -13.65
N LYS A 147 8.23 -0.03 -13.42
CA LYS A 147 8.85 -0.99 -12.50
C LYS A 147 10.32 -1.21 -12.84
N ARG A 148 10.63 -1.44 -14.12
CA ARG A 148 12.00 -1.61 -14.62
C ARG A 148 12.85 -0.38 -14.36
N ALA A 149 12.35 0.82 -14.67
CA ALA A 149 13.07 2.06 -14.44
C ALA A 149 13.39 2.27 -12.95
N TRP A 150 12.41 2.06 -12.06
CA TRP A 150 12.61 2.17 -10.61
C TRP A 150 13.57 1.14 -10.05
N LYS A 151 13.45 -0.12 -10.48
CA LYS A 151 14.32 -1.19 -10.00
C LYS A 151 15.77 -1.00 -10.45
N ILE A 152 16.01 -0.64 -11.72
CA ILE A 152 17.35 -0.29 -12.21
C ILE A 152 17.91 0.89 -11.41
N LYS A 153 17.17 2.00 -11.32
CA LYS A 153 17.63 3.18 -10.59
C LYS A 153 18.02 2.84 -9.15
N ARG A 154 17.14 2.14 -8.42
CA ARG A 154 17.38 1.74 -7.02
C ARG A 154 18.57 0.80 -6.88
N ASP A 155 18.59 -0.30 -7.64
CA ASP A 155 19.58 -1.37 -7.43
C ASP A 155 20.97 -0.97 -7.95
N VAL A 156 21.06 -0.09 -8.95
CA VAL A 156 22.33 0.52 -9.40
C VAL A 156 22.81 1.56 -8.39
N GLU A 157 21.97 2.55 -8.03
CA GLU A 157 22.39 3.67 -7.17
C GLU A 157 22.63 3.25 -5.71
N GLN A 158 21.80 2.35 -5.16
CA GLN A 158 21.82 2.02 -3.73
C GLN A 158 22.54 0.71 -3.40
N ARG A 159 22.68 -0.20 -4.37
CA ARG A 159 23.23 -1.55 -4.12
C ARG A 159 24.43 -1.90 -5.00
N GLY A 160 24.79 -1.04 -5.95
CA GLY A 160 25.99 -1.20 -6.77
C GLY A 160 25.91 -2.32 -7.82
N TYR A 161 24.72 -2.79 -8.17
CA TYR A 161 24.54 -3.76 -9.25
C TYR A 161 24.70 -3.11 -10.63
N SER A 162 25.08 -3.90 -11.65
CA SER A 162 25.03 -3.42 -13.03
C SER A 162 23.59 -3.46 -13.57
N PRO A 163 23.20 -2.54 -14.48
CA PRO A 163 21.88 -2.57 -15.11
C PRO A 163 21.55 -3.92 -15.75
N GLU A 164 22.53 -4.55 -16.40
CA GLU A 164 22.38 -5.84 -17.08
C GLU A 164 22.05 -6.96 -16.09
N ALA A 165 22.71 -6.98 -14.92
CA ALA A 165 22.44 -7.96 -13.88
C ALA A 165 21.02 -7.80 -13.31
N VAL A 166 20.56 -6.55 -13.12
CA VAL A 166 19.20 -6.26 -12.65
C VAL A 166 18.17 -6.72 -13.67
N ILE A 167 18.40 -6.49 -14.97
CA ILE A 167 17.50 -6.93 -16.04
C ILE A 167 17.45 -8.46 -16.13
N ALA A 168 18.60 -9.13 -16.06
CA ALA A 168 18.67 -10.58 -16.09
C ALA A 168 17.88 -11.21 -14.92
N GLU A 169 18.03 -10.67 -13.70
CA GLU A 169 17.27 -11.11 -12.53
C GLU A 169 15.75 -10.91 -12.71
N MET A 170 15.33 -9.81 -13.36
CA MET A 170 13.92 -9.55 -13.63
C MET A 170 13.32 -10.56 -14.61
N GLU A 171 14.03 -10.91 -15.68
CA GLU A 171 13.57 -11.91 -16.66
C GLU A 171 13.53 -13.31 -16.05
N GLU A 172 14.53 -13.68 -15.24
CA GLU A 172 14.56 -14.95 -14.50
C GLU A 172 13.33 -15.13 -13.61
N ARG A 173 12.88 -14.05 -12.95
CA ARG A 173 11.73 -14.08 -12.02
C ARG A 173 10.38 -13.96 -12.69
N LYS A 174 10.32 -13.61 -13.98
CA LYS A 174 9.06 -13.32 -14.67
C LYS A 174 8.07 -14.50 -14.64
N PRO A 175 8.47 -15.76 -14.91
CA PRO A 175 7.54 -16.89 -14.85
C PRO A 175 6.92 -17.07 -13.45
N ASP A 176 7.73 -16.95 -12.40
CA ASP A 176 7.25 -17.07 -11.02
C ASP A 176 6.38 -15.88 -10.61
N TYR A 177 6.66 -14.68 -11.12
CA TYR A 177 5.81 -13.50 -10.93
C TYR A 177 4.42 -13.72 -11.51
N GLU A 178 4.34 -14.16 -12.77
CA GLU A 178 3.07 -14.42 -13.46
C GLU A 178 2.27 -15.54 -12.78
N ARG A 179 2.96 -16.52 -12.19
CA ARG A 179 2.34 -17.67 -11.53
C ARG A 179 1.88 -17.39 -10.10
N TYR A 180 2.67 -16.66 -9.30
CA TYR A 180 2.46 -16.57 -7.85
C TYR A 180 2.16 -15.16 -7.34
N ILE A 181 2.56 -14.11 -8.06
CA ILE A 181 2.44 -12.73 -7.59
C ILE A 181 1.25 -12.04 -8.28
N ALA A 182 1.25 -12.02 -9.61
CA ALA A 182 0.22 -11.35 -10.40
C ALA A 182 -1.23 -11.79 -10.06
N PRO A 183 -1.53 -13.08 -9.85
CA PRO A 183 -2.91 -13.51 -9.56
C PRO A 183 -3.48 -12.96 -8.25
N GLN A 184 -2.63 -12.56 -7.29
CA GLN A 184 -3.08 -11.97 -6.03
C GLN A 184 -3.84 -10.65 -6.23
N ARG A 185 -3.65 -9.98 -7.38
CA ARG A 185 -4.42 -8.80 -7.79
C ARG A 185 -5.93 -9.06 -7.79
N GLY A 186 -6.34 -10.28 -8.14
CA GLY A 186 -7.74 -10.70 -8.17
C GLY A 186 -8.42 -10.77 -6.80
N PHE A 187 -7.66 -10.71 -5.70
CA PHE A 187 -8.18 -10.70 -4.34
C PHE A 187 -8.16 -9.31 -3.69
N ALA A 188 -7.64 -8.30 -4.38
CA ALA A 188 -7.51 -6.96 -3.82
C ALA A 188 -8.87 -6.23 -3.73
N ASP A 189 -9.04 -5.43 -2.68
CA ASP A 189 -10.11 -4.43 -2.56
C ASP A 189 -9.78 -3.16 -3.36
N ALA A 190 -8.49 -2.89 -3.52
CA ALA A 190 -7.94 -1.73 -4.21
C ALA A 190 -6.69 -2.12 -5.01
N VAL A 191 -6.58 -1.62 -6.24
CA VAL A 191 -5.39 -1.77 -7.06
C VAL A 191 -4.86 -0.38 -7.42
N ILE A 192 -3.56 -0.16 -7.20
CA ILE A 192 -2.87 1.06 -7.63
C ILE A 192 -2.06 0.72 -8.87
N ARG A 193 -2.44 1.26 -10.02
CA ARG A 193 -1.62 1.20 -11.23
C ARG A 193 -0.84 2.49 -11.39
N ILE A 194 0.42 2.37 -11.79
CA ILE A 194 1.31 3.52 -12.00
C ILE A 194 1.95 3.40 -13.37
N GLY A 195 1.73 4.38 -14.23
CA GLY A 195 2.38 4.49 -15.53
C GLY A 195 3.11 5.82 -15.72
N PHE A 196 3.95 5.89 -16.75
CA PHE A 196 4.66 7.12 -17.09
C PHE A 196 3.67 8.21 -17.49
N SER A 197 3.86 9.43 -17.00
CA SER A 197 2.95 10.55 -17.25
C SER A 197 2.71 10.78 -18.75
N LYS A 198 1.45 11.06 -19.10
CA LYS A 198 1.03 11.53 -20.43
C LYS A 198 1.66 12.89 -20.77
N TYR A 199 2.16 13.63 -19.77
CA TYR A 199 2.90 14.89 -19.93
C TYR A 199 4.41 14.70 -20.16
N GLY A 200 4.83 13.48 -20.45
CA GLY A 200 6.19 13.16 -20.87
C GLY A 200 6.97 12.38 -19.82
N ARG A 201 7.78 11.43 -20.30
CA ARG A 201 8.57 10.53 -19.47
C ARG A 201 9.61 11.27 -18.61
N GLU A 202 10.17 12.37 -19.11
CA GLU A 202 11.09 13.20 -18.35
C GLU A 202 10.44 13.81 -17.10
N ALA A 203 9.13 14.11 -17.14
CA ALA A 203 8.41 14.57 -15.95
C ALA A 203 8.36 13.48 -14.87
N SER A 204 8.18 12.21 -15.27
CA SER A 204 8.23 11.06 -14.37
C SER A 204 9.60 10.83 -13.76
N GLU A 205 10.65 10.88 -14.56
CA GLU A 205 12.00 10.55 -14.13
C GLU A 205 12.66 11.68 -13.32
N ASN A 206 12.39 12.94 -13.70
CA ASN A 206 13.03 14.11 -13.07
C ASN A 206 12.20 14.75 -11.96
N ARG A 207 10.87 14.74 -12.09
CA ARG A 207 9.94 15.43 -11.17
C ARG A 207 9.00 14.48 -10.41
N ASN A 208 9.15 13.17 -10.60
CA ASN A 208 8.30 12.16 -9.96
C ASN A 208 6.80 12.33 -10.30
N VAL A 209 6.50 12.78 -11.53
CA VAL A 209 5.15 12.93 -12.06
C VAL A 209 4.76 11.68 -12.83
N TYR A 210 3.85 10.87 -12.30
CA TYR A 210 3.33 9.66 -12.94
C TYR A 210 1.82 9.78 -13.09
N HIS A 211 1.22 9.05 -14.03
CA HIS A 211 -0.22 8.83 -13.92
C HIS A 211 -0.47 7.67 -12.96
N VAL A 212 -1.42 7.86 -12.05
CA VAL A 212 -1.78 6.89 -11.03
C VAL A 212 -3.26 6.61 -11.15
N THR A 213 -3.61 5.35 -11.37
CA THR A 213 -5.00 4.87 -11.39
C THR A 213 -5.27 4.10 -10.11
N LEU A 214 -6.30 4.52 -9.38
CA LEU A 214 -6.84 3.79 -8.25
C LEU A 214 -8.09 3.02 -8.69
N CYS A 215 -7.95 1.71 -8.88
CA CYS A 215 -9.07 0.82 -9.13
C CYS A 215 -9.68 0.38 -7.79
N GLN A 216 -11.00 0.42 -7.68
CA GLN A 216 -11.71 0.02 -6.47
C GLN A 216 -13.03 -0.69 -6.74
N ASN A 217 -13.38 -1.61 -5.83
CA ASN A 217 -14.73 -2.16 -5.77
C ASN A 217 -15.77 -1.06 -5.59
N GLU A 218 -16.96 -1.33 -6.10
CA GLU A 218 -18.13 -0.51 -5.82
C GLU A 218 -18.32 -0.36 -4.29
N ILE A 219 -18.49 0.89 -3.85
CA ILE A 219 -18.63 1.21 -2.43
C ILE A 219 -20.12 1.17 -2.11
N ASP A 220 -20.59 0.02 -1.66
CA ASP A 220 -22.01 -0.26 -1.37
C ASP A 220 -22.58 0.58 -0.18
N ARG A 221 -21.71 1.26 0.58
CA ARG A 221 -22.09 2.16 1.67
C ARG A 221 -21.23 3.41 1.65
N SER A 222 -21.77 4.53 1.17
CA SER A 222 -21.19 5.83 1.46
C SER A 222 -21.29 6.06 2.98
N ILE A 223 -20.18 5.96 3.71
CA ILE A 223 -20.15 6.41 5.09
C ILE A 223 -20.32 7.92 5.05
N ARG A 224 -21.48 8.40 5.47
CA ARG A 224 -21.90 9.81 5.36
C ARG A 224 -21.01 10.82 6.12
N ASN A 225 -19.95 10.35 6.80
CA ASN A 225 -19.19 11.14 7.76
C ASN A 225 -17.75 11.50 7.34
N VAL A 226 -17.22 10.96 6.23
CA VAL A 226 -15.90 11.37 5.71
C VAL A 226 -16.03 11.81 4.27
N ASP A 227 -16.05 13.12 4.05
CA ASP A 227 -16.25 13.72 2.73
C ASP A 227 -14.97 13.65 1.87
N LEU A 228 -15.11 13.22 0.61
CA LEU A 228 -14.07 13.28 -0.41
C LEU A 228 -14.27 14.56 -1.24
N SER A 229 -13.88 15.69 -0.67
CA SER A 229 -14.00 16.99 -1.32
C SER A 229 -12.72 17.38 -2.07
N ILE A 230 -12.83 17.54 -3.38
CA ILE A 230 -11.81 18.15 -4.25
C ILE A 230 -12.33 19.52 -4.68
N ASP A 231 -11.62 20.58 -4.31
CA ASP A 231 -12.00 21.94 -4.69
C ASP A 231 -11.46 22.26 -6.08
N LEU A 232 -12.35 22.28 -7.08
CA LEU A 232 -11.98 22.58 -8.46
C LEU A 232 -11.88 24.09 -8.75
N PHE A 233 -12.37 24.97 -7.87
CA PHE A 233 -12.30 26.41 -8.09
C PHE A 233 -10.86 26.96 -8.19
N PRO A 234 -9.90 26.53 -7.34
CA PRO A 234 -8.50 26.88 -7.46
C PRO A 234 -7.86 26.53 -8.81
N ILE A 235 -8.39 25.55 -9.55
CA ILE A 235 -7.82 25.14 -10.83
C ILE A 235 -7.86 26.30 -11.83
N PHE A 236 -9.01 26.97 -11.96
CA PHE A 236 -9.17 28.07 -12.91
C PHE A 236 -8.40 29.34 -12.52
N SER A 237 -7.92 29.43 -11.28
CA SER A 237 -7.27 30.64 -10.74
C SER A 237 -5.78 30.47 -10.45
N LEU A 238 -5.30 29.25 -10.21
CA LEU A 238 -3.95 28.96 -9.71
C LEU A 238 -3.22 27.82 -10.44
N ALA A 239 -3.83 27.16 -11.43
CA ALA A 239 -3.16 26.10 -12.18
C ALA A 239 -2.13 26.70 -13.16
N GLN A 240 -0.85 26.49 -12.90
CA GLN A 240 0.26 26.80 -13.82
C GLN A 240 0.90 25.53 -14.42
N ARG A 241 0.33 24.36 -14.13
CA ARG A 241 0.84 23.06 -14.55
C ARG A 241 -0.31 22.21 -15.06
N ASP A 242 0.00 21.34 -16.02
CA ASP A 242 -0.99 20.42 -16.60
C ASP A 242 -1.36 19.32 -15.60
N PHE A 243 -2.63 18.93 -15.60
CA PHE A 243 -3.13 17.81 -14.83
C PHE A 243 -4.35 17.17 -15.51
N MET A 244 -4.60 15.91 -15.19
CA MET A 244 -5.75 15.14 -15.68
C MET A 244 -6.44 14.44 -14.53
N VAL A 245 -7.77 14.41 -14.55
CA VAL A 245 -8.60 13.52 -13.73
C VAL A 245 -9.54 12.78 -14.67
N GLU A 246 -9.53 11.46 -14.61
CA GLU A 246 -10.32 10.58 -15.47
C GLU A 246 -10.98 9.50 -14.60
N PHE A 247 -12.23 9.15 -14.92
CA PHE A 247 -12.92 8.04 -14.28
C PHE A 247 -13.44 7.08 -15.35
N THR A 248 -13.11 5.80 -15.19
CA THR A 248 -13.55 4.71 -16.08
C THR A 248 -14.01 3.51 -15.25
N THR A 249 -14.56 2.50 -15.92
CA THR A 249 -14.76 1.18 -15.33
C THR A 249 -13.79 0.22 -16.00
N GLU A 250 -13.01 -0.50 -15.21
CA GLU A 250 -12.01 -1.44 -15.69
C GLU A 250 -12.30 -2.86 -15.20
N ASP A 251 -11.98 -3.84 -16.04
CA ASP A 251 -11.93 -5.24 -15.62
C ASP A 251 -10.58 -5.53 -14.94
N VAL A 252 -10.64 -6.05 -13.72
CA VAL A 252 -9.48 -6.50 -12.97
C VAL A 252 -9.71 -7.96 -12.56
N GLU A 253 -9.11 -8.89 -13.31
CA GLU A 253 -9.26 -10.33 -13.08
C GLU A 253 -10.74 -10.78 -13.11
N GLY A 254 -11.54 -10.28 -14.06
CA GLY A 254 -12.96 -10.62 -14.20
C GLY A 254 -13.89 -9.85 -13.25
N ARG A 255 -13.38 -8.86 -12.52
CA ARG A 255 -14.16 -7.99 -11.62
C ARG A 255 -14.22 -6.59 -12.20
N ALA A 256 -15.43 -6.06 -12.38
CA ALA A 256 -15.64 -4.66 -12.72
C ALA A 256 -15.29 -3.77 -11.53
N MET A 257 -14.31 -2.89 -11.70
CA MET A 257 -13.85 -1.93 -10.69
C MET A 257 -13.94 -0.51 -11.24
N GLY A 258 -14.37 0.43 -10.41
CA GLY A 258 -14.27 1.86 -10.74
C GLY A 258 -12.81 2.29 -10.69
N ALA A 259 -12.33 2.95 -11.73
CA ALA A 259 -10.94 3.36 -11.88
C ALA A 259 -10.86 4.89 -11.94
N LEU A 260 -10.27 5.49 -10.91
CA LEU A 260 -10.03 6.94 -10.84
C LEU A 260 -8.56 7.22 -11.12
N THR A 261 -8.28 7.90 -12.21
CA THR A 261 -6.93 8.21 -12.70
C THR A 261 -6.60 9.68 -12.48
N PHE A 262 -5.40 9.93 -11.95
CA PHE A 262 -4.80 11.25 -11.86
C PHE A 262 -3.49 11.26 -12.64
N ASP A 263 -3.18 12.37 -13.31
CA ASP A 263 -1.87 12.61 -13.93
C ASP A 263 -1.50 14.10 -13.79
N GLY A 264 -0.22 14.41 -13.91
CA GLY A 264 0.30 15.76 -13.80
C GLY A 264 0.41 16.24 -12.35
N GLU A 265 0.29 17.56 -12.18
CA GLU A 265 0.56 18.23 -10.91
C GLU A 265 -0.58 19.20 -10.56
N LEU A 266 -1.27 18.93 -9.45
CA LEU A 266 -2.38 19.75 -9.00
C LEU A 266 -1.91 20.72 -7.93
N ASN A 267 -2.41 21.95 -7.95
CA ASN A 267 -2.15 22.88 -6.86
C ASN A 267 -2.71 22.30 -5.55
N TYR A 268 -1.91 22.30 -4.50
CA TYR A 268 -2.25 21.67 -3.22
C TYR A 268 -3.53 22.23 -2.58
N THR A 269 -3.89 23.48 -2.88
CA THR A 269 -5.16 24.08 -2.42
C THR A 269 -6.39 23.26 -2.82
N VAL A 270 -6.32 22.52 -3.93
CA VAL A 270 -7.38 21.64 -4.44
C VAL A 270 -7.73 20.51 -3.46
N VAL A 271 -6.76 20.00 -2.70
CA VAL A 271 -6.95 18.85 -1.78
C VAL A 271 -6.90 19.23 -0.30
N ARG A 272 -6.73 20.52 0.02
CA ARG A 272 -6.59 21.00 1.40
C ARG A 272 -7.79 20.63 2.30
N LYS A 273 -9.00 20.60 1.74
CA LYS A 273 -10.21 20.18 2.48
C LYS A 273 -10.13 18.69 2.85
N LEU A 274 -9.77 17.84 1.91
CA LEU A 274 -9.59 16.40 2.12
C LEU A 274 -8.50 16.13 3.17
N GLU A 275 -7.34 16.75 3.03
CA GLU A 275 -6.25 16.59 3.98
C GLU A 275 -6.68 17.03 5.40
N ARG A 276 -7.28 18.21 5.56
CA ARG A 276 -7.78 18.67 6.87
C ARG A 276 -8.79 17.71 7.48
N ASN A 277 -9.66 17.11 6.67
CA ASN A 277 -10.60 16.09 7.15
C ASN A 277 -9.85 14.85 7.68
N ILE A 278 -8.82 14.39 6.96
CA ILE A 278 -7.97 13.26 7.40
C ILE A 278 -7.23 13.64 8.69
N GLU A 279 -6.65 14.84 8.77
CA GLU A 279 -5.98 15.35 9.97
C GLU A 279 -6.89 15.38 11.21
N ILE A 280 -8.15 15.81 11.05
CA ILE A 280 -9.14 15.80 12.12
C ILE A 280 -9.44 14.36 12.56
N GLN A 281 -9.50 13.42 11.62
CA GLN A 281 -9.80 12.02 11.92
C GLN A 281 -8.62 11.29 12.57
N THR A 282 -7.39 11.55 12.12
CA THR A 282 -6.18 10.89 12.66
C THR A 282 -5.58 11.62 13.85
N GLN A 283 -5.92 12.90 14.05
CA GLN A 283 -5.27 13.82 15.00
C GLN A 283 -3.75 13.88 14.79
N VAL A 284 -3.30 13.71 13.54
CA VAL A 284 -1.90 13.83 13.12
C VAL A 284 -1.80 15.08 12.24
N GLN A 285 -1.02 16.07 12.69
CA GLN A 285 -0.83 17.33 11.99
C GLN A 285 0.62 17.83 12.10
N PRO A 286 1.15 18.46 11.04
CA PRO A 286 0.62 18.49 9.68
C PRO A 286 0.87 17.17 8.92
N ILE A 287 -0.06 16.77 8.04
CA ILE A 287 0.19 15.68 7.07
C ILE A 287 1.10 16.25 5.96
N ASN A 288 2.42 16.23 6.18
CA ASN A 288 3.37 16.87 5.28
C ASN A 288 3.63 16.06 3.98
N LEU A 289 2.62 15.92 3.13
CA LEU A 289 2.71 15.23 1.83
C LEU A 289 3.32 16.11 0.74
N VAL A 290 3.36 17.42 0.96
CA VAL A 290 3.92 18.41 0.04
C VAL A 290 5.41 18.59 0.31
N LYS A 291 6.25 17.84 -0.41
CA LYS A 291 7.70 17.90 -0.18
C LYS A 291 8.40 19.06 -0.87
N ASN A 292 7.88 19.61 -1.98
CA ASN A 292 8.59 20.59 -2.83
C ASN A 292 7.64 21.59 -3.53
N GLY A 293 7.03 22.52 -2.79
CA GLY A 293 6.29 23.66 -3.35
C GLY A 293 4.76 23.48 -3.41
N ALA A 294 4.03 24.42 -4.03
CA ALA A 294 2.57 24.48 -3.95
C ALA A 294 1.78 23.39 -4.73
N TYR A 295 2.43 22.30 -5.16
CA TYR A 295 1.84 21.30 -6.06
C TYR A 295 1.97 19.87 -5.51
N LEU A 296 0.95 19.06 -5.77
CA LEU A 296 0.83 17.65 -5.40
C LEU A 296 0.78 16.80 -6.67
N THR A 297 1.55 15.70 -6.69
CA THR A 297 1.52 14.73 -7.78
C THR A 297 0.35 13.76 -7.63
N ALA A 298 0.00 13.06 -8.71
CA ALA A 298 -1.00 11.98 -8.68
C ALA A 298 -0.76 10.94 -7.57
N GLY A 299 0.51 10.60 -7.30
CA GLY A 299 0.88 9.70 -6.21
C GLY A 299 0.52 10.24 -4.82
N GLY A 300 0.67 11.54 -4.60
CA GLY A 300 0.26 12.19 -3.35
C GLY A 300 -1.26 12.22 -3.18
N ILE A 301 -2.00 12.44 -4.27
CA ILE A 301 -3.47 12.37 -4.27
C ILE A 301 -3.95 10.95 -3.96
N ALA A 302 -3.36 9.94 -4.61
CA ALA A 302 -3.70 8.54 -4.37
C ALA A 302 -3.47 8.15 -2.89
N GLN A 303 -2.41 8.65 -2.25
CA GLN A 303 -2.15 8.45 -0.83
C GLN A 303 -3.26 9.03 0.06
N LEU A 304 -3.73 10.25 -0.21
CA LEU A 304 -4.83 10.88 0.52
C LEU A 304 -6.14 10.08 0.37
N ILE A 305 -6.47 9.69 -0.86
CA ILE A 305 -7.70 8.92 -1.14
C ILE A 305 -7.65 7.55 -0.46
N LEU A 306 -6.50 6.89 -0.46
CA LEU A 306 -6.33 5.60 0.22
C LEU A 306 -6.39 5.72 1.74
N ALA A 307 -5.81 6.77 2.33
CA ALA A 307 -5.96 7.04 3.75
C ALA A 307 -7.42 7.30 4.12
N TRP A 308 -8.13 8.13 3.35
CA TRP A 308 -9.57 8.33 3.48
C TRP A 308 -10.34 7.01 3.41
N ARG A 309 -9.96 6.11 2.49
CA ARG A 309 -10.60 4.80 2.34
C ARG A 309 -10.34 3.87 3.52
N ILE A 310 -9.12 3.85 4.05
CA ILE A 310 -8.75 3.10 5.27
C ILE A 310 -9.57 3.59 6.46
N ILE A 311 -9.70 4.92 6.63
CA ILE A 311 -10.52 5.53 7.69
C ILE A 311 -11.96 5.03 7.60
N ASN A 312 -12.55 5.13 6.40
CA ASN A 312 -13.92 4.67 6.17
C ASN A 312 -14.08 3.18 6.45
N ARG A 313 -13.19 2.34 5.91
CA ARG A 313 -13.28 0.88 6.11
C ARG A 313 -13.22 0.52 7.59
N ARG A 314 -12.33 1.16 8.35
CA ARG A 314 -12.21 0.94 9.80
C ARG A 314 -13.47 1.35 10.57
N ILE A 315 -14.05 2.50 10.25
CA ILE A 315 -15.30 2.99 10.88
C ILE A 315 -16.47 2.05 10.56
N ALA A 316 -16.55 1.54 9.32
CA ALA A 316 -17.61 0.63 8.90
C ALA A 316 -17.58 -0.70 9.68
N ILE A 317 -16.38 -1.24 9.96
CA ILE A 317 -16.22 -2.49 10.71
C ILE A 317 -16.79 -2.37 12.13
N GLU A 318 -16.56 -1.25 12.81
CA GLU A 318 -17.12 -1.01 14.17
C GLU A 318 -18.62 -0.75 14.15
N SER A 319 -19.12 -0.18 13.05
CA SER A 319 -20.55 0.12 12.89
C SER A 319 -21.36 -1.10 12.42
N ALA A 320 -20.71 -2.24 12.12
CA ALA A 320 -21.39 -3.44 11.68
C ALA A 320 -22.08 -4.13 12.88
N PRO A 321 -23.38 -4.49 12.77
CA PRO A 321 -24.07 -5.20 13.85
C PRO A 321 -23.44 -6.59 14.02
N GLY A 322 -22.72 -6.78 15.11
CA GLY A 322 -22.00 -8.02 15.43
C GLY A 322 -20.80 -7.87 16.35
N VAL A 323 -20.25 -6.66 16.51
CA VAL A 323 -19.11 -6.39 17.44
C VAL A 323 -19.56 -5.77 18.76
N ALA A 324 -20.77 -5.22 18.82
CA ALA A 324 -21.36 -4.72 20.07
C ALA A 324 -22.24 -5.82 20.71
N GLY A 325 -21.71 -6.47 21.76
CA GLY A 325 -22.51 -7.24 22.71
C GLY A 325 -22.24 -8.75 22.75
N GLY A 326 -21.08 -9.13 23.26
CA GLY A 326 -20.95 -10.37 24.02
C GLY A 326 -20.67 -10.00 25.47
N GLU A 327 -21.73 -9.92 26.29
CA GLU A 327 -21.60 -10.08 27.75
C GLU A 327 -21.37 -11.56 28.07
#